data_AF-A0A068VKN7-F1
#
_entry.id   AF-A0A068VKN7-F1
#
_cell.length_a   1.000
_cell.length_b   1.000
_cell.length_c   1.000
_cell.angle_alpha   90.00
_cell.angle_beta   90.00
_cell.angle_gamma   90.00
#
_symmetry.space_group_name_H-M   'P 1'
#
loop_
_entity.id
_entity.type
_entity.pdbx_description
1 polymer ?
#
loop_
_entity_poly.entity_id
_entity_poly.type
_entity_poly.pdbx_seq_one_letter_code
_entity_poly.pdbx_strand_id
1 'polypeptide(L)'
;LGSNGAGKSTLISCLTGITPVTHGDALIYGNSIRNSKGMSTIRRLARFDSLWNALSTKEHLHLFANIKGLPMATRKSEVKRLLADVDIDKIANVRAGSYSGGTRR
;
A
#
# COMPACT_ATOMS: atom_id res chain seq x y z
N LEU A 1 8.17 13.11 19.15
CA LEU A 1 7.39 13.76 18.07
C LEU A 1 7.78 15.24 18.05
N GLY A 2 8.41 15.74 16.98
CA GLY A 2 8.92 17.13 16.93
C GLY A 2 7.87 18.16 16.49
N SER A 3 8.19 19.46 16.63
CA SER A 3 7.33 20.60 16.26
C SER A 3 6.91 20.62 14.79
N ASN A 4 5.73 21.16 14.49
CA ASN A 4 5.28 21.39 13.12
C ASN A 4 6.30 22.29 12.39
N GLY A 5 6.63 21.95 11.14
CA GLY A 5 7.64 22.69 10.36
C GLY A 5 9.08 22.18 10.48
N ALA A 6 9.40 21.24 11.38
CA ALA A 6 10.74 20.65 11.51
C ALA A 6 11.19 19.73 10.33
N GLY A 7 10.45 19.71 9.22
CA GLY A 7 10.80 18.91 8.05
C GLY A 7 10.50 17.40 8.13
N LYS A 8 9.81 16.92 9.17
CA LYS A 8 9.43 15.49 9.31
C LYS A 8 8.64 14.97 8.11
N SER A 9 7.62 15.70 7.68
CA SER A 9 6.81 15.33 6.51
C SER A 9 7.64 15.39 5.23
N THR A 10 8.52 16.38 5.09
CA THR A 10 9.46 16.49 3.97
C THR A 10 10.41 15.29 3.92
N LEU A 11 10.95 14.86 5.06
CA LEU A 11 11.80 13.68 5.18
C LEU A 11 11.03 12.41 4.78
N ILE A 12 9.80 12.23 5.26
CA ILE A 12 8.95 11.09 4.89
C ILE A 12 8.66 11.09 3.38
N SER A 13 8.37 12.26 2.77
CA SER A 13 8.16 12.37 1.33
C SER A 13 9.40 12.05 0.51
N CYS A 14 10.59 12.43 0.98
CA CYS A 14 11.87 12.07 0.36
C CYS A 14 12.13 10.55 0.46
N LEU A 15 11.91 9.95 1.63
CA LEU A 15 12.08 8.51 1.83
C LEU A 15 11.08 7.71 0.99
N THR A 16 9.82 8.14 0.91
CA THR A 16 8.79 7.45 0.11
C THR A 16 8.90 7.69 -1.39
N GLY A 17 9.79 8.59 -1.82
CA GLY A 17 10.01 8.88 -3.23
C GLY A 17 8.92 9.74 -3.88
N ILE A 18 8.12 10.43 -3.07
CA ILE A 18 7.15 11.43 -3.52
C ILE A 18 7.88 12.70 -3.94
N THR A 19 8.93 13.08 -3.21
CA THR A 19 9.78 14.25 -3.50
C THR A 19 11.21 13.79 -3.78
N PRO A 20 11.86 14.25 -4.87
CA PRO A 20 13.26 13.92 -5.12
C PRO A 20 14.17 14.58 -4.07
N VAL A 21 15.22 13.86 -3.66
CA VAL A 21 16.24 14.40 -2.76
C VAL A 21 17.11 15.39 -3.51
N THR A 22 17.21 16.62 -3.02
CA THR A 22 18.08 17.64 -3.61
C THR A 22 19.56 17.37 -3.28
N HIS A 23 19.89 17.17 -1.99
CA HIS A 23 21.26 16.93 -1.52
C HIS A 23 21.32 15.83 -0.46
N GLY A 24 22.48 15.17 -0.35
CA GLY A 24 22.68 14.02 0.55
C GLY A 24 22.11 12.72 -0.01
N ASP A 25 22.26 11.65 0.76
CA ASP A 25 21.74 10.33 0.44
C ASP A 25 21.15 9.66 1.68
N ALA A 26 20.14 8.83 1.48
CA ALA A 26 19.56 8.00 2.53
C ALA A 26 19.60 6.54 2.11
N LEU A 27 19.93 5.67 3.06
CA LEU A 27 20.08 4.23 2.83
C LEU A 27 18.90 3.50 3.45
N ILE A 28 18.26 2.64 2.67
CA ILE A 28 17.15 1.79 3.10
C ILE A 28 17.50 0.35 2.79
N TYR A 29 17.64 -0.45 3.85
CA TYR A 29 18.19 -1.81 3.77
C TYR A 29 19.53 -1.84 3.00
N GLY A 30 20.41 -0.86 3.26
CA GLY A 30 21.70 -0.71 2.57
C GLY A 30 21.62 -0.20 1.12
N ASN A 31 20.43 0.07 0.59
CA ASN A 31 20.25 0.59 -0.76
C ASN A 31 19.98 2.10 -0.72
N SER A 32 20.74 2.85 -1.51
CA SER A 32 20.49 4.28 -1.72
C SER A 32 19.08 4.51 -2.28
N ILE A 33 18.37 5.50 -1.73
CA ILE A 33 17.06 5.92 -2.27
C ILE A 33 17.18 6.63 -3.61
N ARG A 34 18.39 7.08 -4.00
CA ARG A 34 18.67 7.58 -5.36
C ARG A 34 18.71 6.45 -6.39
N ASN A 35 18.87 5.20 -5.95
CA ASN A 35 18.83 4.02 -6.82
C ASN A 35 17.39 3.47 -6.92
N SER A 36 17.01 3.00 -8.12
CA SER A 36 15.72 2.37 -8.40
C SER A 36 15.41 1.19 -7.47
N LYS A 37 16.43 0.44 -7.02
CA LYS A 37 16.26 -0.69 -6.07
C LYS A 37 15.78 -0.23 -4.69
N GLY A 38 16.45 0.76 -4.08
CA GLY A 38 16.02 1.33 -2.80
C GLY A 38 14.62 1.95 -2.92
N MET A 39 14.40 2.71 -3.98
CA MET A 39 13.13 3.36 -4.28
C MET A 39 11.97 2.36 -4.48
N SER A 40 12.21 1.23 -5.14
CA SER A 40 11.20 0.18 -5.33
C SER A 40 10.75 -0.46 -4.02
N THR A 41 11.66 -0.56 -3.05
CA THR A 41 11.39 -1.17 -1.74
C THR A 41 10.47 -0.27 -0.92
N ILE A 42 10.71 1.04 -0.93
CA ILE A 42 9.88 1.98 -0.17
C ILE A 42 8.52 2.20 -0.84
N ARG A 43 8.50 2.31 -2.17
CA ARG A 43 7.24 2.42 -2.92
C ARG A 43 6.31 1.24 -2.66
N ARG A 44 6.86 0.06 -2.36
CA ARG A 44 6.07 -1.11 -1.96
C ARG A 44 5.43 -0.94 -0.58
N LEU A 45 6.11 -0.28 0.35
CA LEU A 45 5.61 -0.02 1.71
C LEU A 45 4.60 1.14 1.72
N ALA A 46 4.81 2.17 0.90
CA ALA A 46 4.01 3.40 0.91
C ALA A 46 2.75 3.40 0.01
N ARG A 47 2.53 2.36 -0.81
CA ARG A 47 1.46 2.33 -1.84
C ARG A 47 0.10 1.77 -1.41
N PHE A 48 -0.12 1.48 -0.13
CA PHE A 48 -1.31 0.72 0.27
C PHE A 48 -2.57 1.52 0.54
N ASP A 49 -2.59 2.84 0.31
CA ASP A 49 -3.78 3.66 0.60
C ASP A 49 -4.56 4.07 -0.66
N SER A 50 -4.85 3.13 -1.55
CA SER A 50 -5.64 3.41 -2.75
C SER A 50 -6.68 2.32 -2.97
N LEU A 51 -7.65 2.26 -2.07
CA LEU A 51 -8.92 1.58 -2.33
C LEU A 51 -9.75 2.44 -3.28
N TRP A 52 -10.09 1.90 -4.45
CA TRP A 52 -11.03 2.49 -5.38
C TRP A 52 -12.45 2.42 -4.82
N ASN A 53 -13.06 3.58 -4.58
CA ASN A 53 -14.41 3.68 -4.00
C ASN A 53 -15.49 2.91 -4.79
N ALA A 54 -15.30 2.72 -6.10
CA ALA A 54 -16.24 2.03 -6.97
C ALA A 54 -16.19 0.50 -6.83
N LEU A 55 -15.07 -0.06 -6.34
CA LEU A 55 -14.84 -1.48 -6.22
C LEU A 55 -15.11 -1.98 -4.80
N SER A 56 -15.67 -3.16 -4.68
CA SER A 56 -15.73 -3.93 -3.44
C SER A 56 -14.35 -4.48 -3.07
N THR A 57 -14.15 -4.87 -1.81
CA THR A 57 -12.86 -5.43 -1.37
C THR A 57 -12.54 -6.74 -2.07
N LYS A 58 -13.55 -7.55 -2.36
CA LYS A 58 -13.39 -8.76 -3.16
C LYS A 58 -12.90 -8.47 -4.58
N GLU A 59 -13.45 -7.46 -5.23
CA GLU A 59 -13.01 -7.02 -6.58
C GLU A 59 -11.58 -6.47 -6.55
N HIS A 60 -11.21 -5.72 -5.50
CA HIS A 60 -9.83 -5.28 -5.29
C HIS A 60 -8.86 -6.44 -5.20
N LEU A 61 -9.17 -7.43 -4.35
CA LEU A 61 -8.29 -8.58 -4.15
C LEU A 61 -8.17 -9.41 -5.43
N HIS A 62 -9.24 -9.53 -6.21
CA HIS A 62 -9.19 -10.16 -7.53
C HIS A 62 -8.35 -9.38 -8.54
N LEU A 63 -8.47 -8.05 -8.58
CA LEU A 63 -7.67 -7.18 -9.44
C LEU A 63 -6.19 -7.26 -9.07
N PHE A 64 -5.85 -7.16 -7.77
CA PHE A 64 -4.48 -7.32 -7.30
C PHE A 64 -3.92 -8.70 -7.58
N ALA A 65 -4.74 -9.74 -7.45
CA ALA A 65 -4.31 -11.10 -7.79
C ALA A 65 -4.00 -11.25 -9.28
N ASN A 66 -4.76 -10.61 -10.17
CA ASN A 66 -4.46 -10.57 -11.60
C ASN A 66 -3.16 -9.81 -11.87
N ILE A 67 -2.99 -8.61 -11.31
CA ILE A 67 -1.79 -7.78 -11.52
C ILE A 67 -0.53 -8.49 -11.01
N LYS A 68 -0.62 -9.22 -9.90
CA LYS A 68 0.49 -10.01 -9.34
C LYS A 68 0.70 -11.38 -10.00
N GLY A 69 -0.13 -11.76 -10.98
CA GLY A 69 0.02 -13.04 -11.69
C GLY A 69 -0.33 -14.28 -10.87
N LEU A 70 -1.22 -14.17 -9.87
CA LEU A 70 -1.61 -15.30 -9.04
C LEU A 70 -2.39 -16.36 -9.85
N PRO A 71 -2.01 -17.66 -9.77
CA PRO A 71 -2.70 -18.74 -10.46
C PRO A 71 -4.19 -18.80 -10.13
N MET A 72 -4.99 -19.18 -11.13
CA MET A 72 -6.45 -19.19 -10.97
C MET A 72 -6.93 -20.20 -9.92
N ALA A 73 -6.21 -21.31 -9.78
CA ALA A 73 -6.49 -22.35 -8.80
C ALA A 73 -6.36 -21.85 -7.34
N THR A 74 -5.39 -20.99 -7.05
CA THR A 74 -5.11 -20.51 -5.68
C THR A 74 -5.79 -19.19 -5.35
N ARG A 75 -6.29 -18.47 -6.36
CA ARG A 75 -6.87 -17.14 -6.15
C ARG A 75 -8.06 -17.13 -5.19
N LYS A 76 -8.99 -18.09 -5.31
CA LYS A 76 -10.17 -18.12 -4.44
C LYS A 76 -9.81 -18.40 -2.99
N SER A 77 -8.87 -19.31 -2.73
CA SER A 77 -8.43 -19.62 -1.37
C SER A 77 -7.67 -18.46 -0.74
N GLU A 78 -6.77 -17.81 -1.49
CA GLU A 78 -6.02 -16.65 -1.00
C GLU A 78 -6.92 -15.45 -0.72
N VAL A 79 -7.89 -15.15 -1.61
CA VAL A 79 -8.86 -14.06 -1.36
C VAL A 79 -9.66 -14.33 -0.10
N LYS A 80 -10.15 -15.57 0.10
CA LYS A 80 -10.90 -15.93 1.31
C LYS A 80 -10.03 -15.84 2.57
N ARG A 81 -8.76 -16.27 2.49
CA ARG A 81 -7.82 -16.16 3.61
C ARG A 81 -7.58 -14.70 3.99
N LEU A 82 -7.29 -13.84 3.01
CA LEU A 82 -7.03 -12.43 3.24
C LEU A 82 -8.24 -11.68 3.81
N LEU A 83 -9.47 -12.03 3.39
CA LEU A 83 -10.70 -11.45 3.95
C LEU A 83 -10.95 -11.89 5.40
N ALA A 84 -10.60 -13.12 5.74
CA ALA A 84 -10.68 -13.64 7.10
C ALA A 84 -9.60 -13.03 8.01
N ASP A 85 -8.37 -12.86 7.52
CA ASP A 85 -7.25 -12.28 8.27
C ASP A 85 -7.54 -10.84 8.76
N VAL A 86 -8.42 -10.11 8.07
CA VAL A 86 -8.82 -8.74 8.41
C VAL A 86 -10.28 -8.62 8.89
N ASP A 87 -10.97 -9.74 9.10
CA ASP A 87 -12.36 -9.83 9.60
C ASP A 87 -13.40 -8.97 8.84
N ILE A 88 -13.28 -8.87 7.51
CA ILE A 88 -14.23 -8.13 6.65
C ILE A 88 -15.06 -9.02 5.72
N ASP A 89 -15.00 -10.34 5.91
CA ASP A 89 -15.65 -11.32 5.02
C ASP A 89 -17.14 -11.01 4.80
N LYS A 90 -17.85 -10.58 5.87
CA LYS A 90 -19.28 -10.22 5.84
C LYS A 90 -19.61 -9.01 4.98
N ILE A 91 -18.65 -8.10 4.78
CA ILE A 91 -18.80 -6.85 4.02
C ILE A 91 -17.95 -6.84 2.75
N ALA A 92 -17.35 -7.97 2.38
CA ALA A 92 -16.40 -8.06 1.27
C ALA A 92 -16.98 -7.67 -0.09
N ASN A 93 -18.30 -7.79 -0.27
CA ASN A 93 -19.03 -7.41 -1.49
C ASN A 93 -19.54 -5.96 -1.45
N VAL A 94 -19.41 -5.25 -0.32
CA VAL A 94 -19.77 -3.83 -0.20
C VAL A 94 -18.63 -2.99 -0.78
N ARG A 95 -19.00 -1.89 -1.46
CA ARG A 95 -18.04 -0.95 -2.06
C ARG A 95 -17.16 -0.32 -0.99
N ALA A 96 -15.86 -0.21 -1.26
CA ALA A 96 -14.89 0.39 -0.34
C ALA A 96 -15.19 1.87 -0.02
N GLY A 97 -15.96 2.56 -0.87
CA GLY A 97 -16.45 3.91 -0.61
C GLY A 97 -17.40 4.01 0.59
N SER A 98 -18.12 2.94 0.91
CA SER A 98 -19.08 2.88 2.03
C SER A 98 -18.43 2.48 3.35
N TYR A 99 -17.13 2.16 3.35
CA TYR A 99 -16.42 1.73 4.54
C TYR A 99 -16.11 2.90 5.47
N SER A 100 -16.14 2.63 6.77
CA SER A 100 -15.60 3.55 7.77
C SER A 100 -14.09 3.73 7.55
N GLY A 101 -13.53 4.85 8.03
CA GLY A 101 -12.09 5.09 7.93
C GLY A 101 -11.23 4.02 8.61
N GLY A 102 -11.77 3.34 9.63
CA GLY A 102 -11.11 2.21 10.29
C GLY A 102 -11.13 0.94 9.44
N THR A 103 -12.24 0.64 8.77
CA THR A 103 -12.39 -0.52 7.88
C THR A 103 -11.58 -0.39 6.58
N ARG A 104 -11.23 0.84 6.18
CA ARG A 104 -10.43 1.11 4.98
C ARG A 104 -8.93 0.90 5.20
N ARG A 105 -8.44 1.02 6.44
CA ARG A 105 -7.03 0.93 6.80
C ARG A 105 -6.61 -0.51 7.06
#